data_AF-X0VFA2-F1
#
_entry.id   AF-X0VFA2-F1
#
_cell.length_a   1.000
_cell.length_b   1.000
_cell.length_c   1.000
_cell.angle_alpha   90.00
_cell.angle_beta   90.00
_cell.angle_gamma   90.00
#
_symmetry.space_group_name_H-M   'P 1'
#
loop_
_entity.id
_entity.type
_entity.pdbx_description
1 polymer ?
#
loop_
_entity_poly.entity_id
_entity_poly.type
_entity_poly.pdbx_seq_one_letter_code
_entity_poly.pdbx_strand_id
1 'polypeptide(L)'
;VVLLVIAVYWRQGSARQARFEELVAQAQEQMSLAGQVDEATARGHLLKALDSLTQAHKLEPDKPPVSDLQKNIVDKLKQIDRVIELHWINPLWEYNEPGSDPGRVIVNGIDVYVLDKGLDRVYKHLLDDTLQALQELEAEPVLLRKGDQRDPIVVGELVDVVWMEAKGGRLRGSLLVVESGGSVLEYDPIKGIGVLPIGGSDSWIQPQIAGSYEGNF
;
A
#
# COMPACT_ATOMS: atom_id res chain seq x y z
N VAL A 1 57.56 -22.91 15.66
CA VAL A 1 56.10 -22.69 15.75
C VAL A 1 55.58 -21.72 14.69
N VAL A 2 56.29 -20.61 14.38
CA VAL A 2 55.89 -19.64 13.33
C VAL A 2 55.72 -20.26 11.92
N LEU A 3 56.59 -21.18 11.49
CA LEU A 3 56.49 -21.84 10.18
C LEU A 3 55.26 -22.77 10.05
N LEU A 4 54.82 -23.39 11.15
CA LEU A 4 53.61 -24.24 11.15
C LEU A 4 52.35 -23.39 11.03
N VAL A 5 52.32 -22.21 11.66
CA VAL A 5 51.18 -21.28 11.56
C VAL A 5 51.06 -20.72 10.14
N ILE A 6 52.17 -20.38 9.48
CA ILE A 6 52.17 -19.88 8.10
C ILE A 6 51.68 -20.95 7.11
N ALA A 7 52.14 -22.20 7.24
CA ALA A 7 51.70 -23.30 6.38
C ALA A 7 50.21 -23.66 6.56
N VAL A 8 49.71 -23.59 7.80
CA VAL A 8 48.28 -23.78 8.10
C VAL A 8 47.45 -22.62 7.53
N TYR A 9 47.91 -21.37 7.68
CA TYR A 9 47.23 -20.20 7.11
C TYR A 9 47.16 -20.26 5.58
N TRP A 10 48.24 -20.69 4.92
CA TRP A 10 48.28 -20.89 3.47
C TRP A 10 47.32 -21.99 2.99
N ARG A 11 47.32 -23.14 3.66
CA ARG A 11 46.43 -24.26 3.33
C ARG A 11 44.95 -23.91 3.58
N GLN A 12 44.68 -23.14 4.63
CA GLN A 12 43.35 -22.70 5.01
C GLN A 12 42.82 -21.59 4.09
N GLY A 13 43.68 -20.68 3.63
CA GLY A 13 43.34 -19.69 2.59
C GLY A 13 43.02 -20.34 1.24
N SER A 14 43.80 -21.32 0.81
CA SER A 14 43.54 -22.06 -0.44
C SER A 14 42.24 -22.86 -0.39
N ALA A 15 41.92 -23.50 0.75
CA ALA A 15 40.67 -24.24 0.92
C ALA A 15 39.43 -23.33 0.96
N ARG A 16 39.54 -22.17 1.62
CA ARG A 16 38.48 -21.15 1.66
C ARG A 16 38.20 -20.59 0.26
N GLN A 17 39.27 -20.34 -0.50
CA GLN A 17 39.18 -19.87 -1.87
C GLN A 17 38.51 -20.88 -2.80
N ALA A 18 38.91 -22.15 -2.74
CA ALA A 18 38.31 -23.20 -3.56
C ALA A 18 36.81 -23.37 -3.26
N ARG A 19 36.42 -23.29 -1.98
CA ARG A 19 35.01 -23.39 -1.58
C ARG A 19 34.18 -22.18 -2.01
N PHE A 20 34.76 -20.99 -2.00
CA PHE A 20 34.12 -19.80 -2.55
C PHE A 20 33.87 -19.96 -4.07
N GLU A 21 34.87 -20.39 -4.82
CA GLU A 21 34.77 -20.62 -6.27
C GLU A 21 33.74 -21.70 -6.61
N GLU A 22 33.69 -22.78 -5.82
CA GLU A 22 32.69 -23.84 -5.95
C GLU A 22 31.26 -23.30 -5.77
N LEU A 23 31.01 -22.51 -4.72
CA LEU A 23 29.68 -21.95 -4.46
C LEU A 23 29.23 -20.96 -5.54
N VAL A 24 30.16 -20.16 -6.07
CA VAL A 24 29.87 -19.26 -7.19
C VAL A 24 29.55 -20.07 -8.47
N ALA A 25 30.30 -21.14 -8.75
CA ALA A 25 30.05 -22.01 -9.88
C ALA A 25 28.68 -22.72 -9.77
N GLN A 26 28.33 -23.22 -8.58
CA GLN A 26 27.01 -23.80 -8.30
C GLN A 26 25.89 -22.79 -8.55
N ALA A 27 26.04 -21.54 -8.10
CA ALA A 27 25.04 -20.51 -8.35
C ALA A 27 24.85 -20.22 -9.85
N GLN A 28 25.95 -20.16 -10.61
CA GLN A 28 25.94 -19.95 -12.06
C GLN A 28 25.22 -21.10 -12.79
N GLU A 29 25.49 -22.35 -12.38
CA GLU A 29 24.84 -23.55 -12.92
C GLU A 29 23.32 -23.51 -12.68
N GLN A 30 22.91 -23.25 -11.43
CA GLN A 30 21.50 -23.15 -11.09
C GLN A 30 20.80 -22.03 -11.88
N MET A 31 21.46 -20.87 -12.06
CA MET A 31 20.92 -19.80 -12.90
C MET A 31 20.79 -20.20 -14.37
N SER A 32 21.75 -20.97 -14.91
CA SER A 32 21.66 -21.51 -16.27
C SER A 32 20.50 -22.50 -16.42
N LEU A 33 20.32 -23.42 -15.46
CA LEU A 33 19.20 -24.38 -15.45
C LEU A 33 17.86 -23.65 -15.38
N ALA A 34 17.76 -22.59 -14.57
CA ALA A 34 16.56 -21.75 -14.50
C ALA A 34 16.18 -21.10 -15.85
N GLY A 35 17.14 -20.93 -16.77
CA GLY A 35 16.88 -20.40 -18.12
C GLY A 35 16.31 -21.41 -19.11
N GLN A 36 16.22 -22.69 -18.76
CA GLN A 36 15.87 -23.78 -19.68
C GLN A 36 14.55 -24.47 -19.31
N VAL A 37 13.88 -24.03 -18.25
CA VAL A 37 12.69 -24.67 -17.66
C VAL A 37 11.55 -23.66 -17.50
N ASP A 38 10.36 -24.14 -17.13
CA ASP A 38 9.20 -23.30 -16.83
C ASP A 38 9.42 -22.42 -15.58
N GLU A 39 8.62 -21.35 -15.44
CA GLU A 39 8.79 -20.36 -14.35
C GLU A 39 8.72 -20.97 -12.95
N ALA A 40 7.84 -21.96 -12.72
CA ALA A 40 7.69 -22.58 -11.40
C ALA A 40 8.93 -23.39 -11.02
N THR A 41 9.47 -24.15 -11.97
CA THR A 41 10.74 -24.88 -11.78
C THR A 41 11.95 -23.94 -11.71
N ALA A 42 11.97 -22.90 -12.55
CA ALA A 42 13.03 -21.89 -12.60
C ALA A 42 13.19 -21.16 -11.26
N ARG A 43 12.07 -20.83 -10.60
CA ARG A 43 12.07 -20.23 -9.26
C ARG A 43 12.85 -21.06 -8.24
N GLY A 44 12.65 -22.38 -8.25
CA GLY A 44 13.35 -23.31 -7.37
C GLY A 44 14.86 -23.31 -7.60
N HIS A 45 15.31 -23.26 -8.84
CA HIS A 45 16.73 -23.15 -9.20
C HIS A 45 17.33 -21.80 -8.76
N LEU A 46 16.62 -20.69 -8.98
CA LEU A 46 17.10 -19.36 -8.59
C LEU A 46 17.24 -19.20 -7.08
N LEU A 47 16.34 -19.80 -6.28
CA LEU A 47 16.47 -19.81 -4.82
C LEU A 47 17.70 -20.60 -4.35
N LYS A 48 18.00 -21.74 -4.97
CA LYS A 48 19.23 -22.50 -4.70
C LYS A 48 20.47 -21.70 -5.07
N ALA A 49 20.44 -21.00 -6.21
CA ALA A 49 21.54 -20.14 -6.63
C ALA A 49 21.81 -19.02 -5.59
N LEU A 50 20.75 -18.40 -5.08
CA LEU A 50 20.84 -17.35 -4.07
C LEU A 50 21.39 -17.86 -2.73
N ASP A 51 21.02 -19.08 -2.32
CA ASP A 51 21.57 -19.72 -1.12
C ASP A 51 23.07 -19.98 -1.26
N SER A 52 23.52 -20.54 -2.40
CA SER A 52 24.95 -20.75 -2.68
C SER A 52 25.74 -19.43 -2.63
N LEU A 53 25.21 -18.33 -3.20
CA LEU A 53 25.85 -17.02 -3.12
C LEU A 53 25.86 -16.43 -1.72
N THR A 54 24.80 -16.65 -0.94
CA THR A 54 24.75 -16.23 0.47
C THR A 54 25.82 -16.95 1.29
N GLN A 55 26.06 -18.24 1.01
CA GLN A 55 27.17 -18.99 1.62
C GLN A 55 28.54 -18.49 1.14
N ALA A 56 28.69 -18.15 -0.15
CA ALA A 56 29.93 -17.61 -0.70
C ALA A 56 30.29 -16.25 -0.07
N HIS A 57 29.31 -15.36 0.08
CA HIS A 57 29.50 -14.05 0.70
C HIS A 57 29.91 -14.15 2.18
N LYS A 58 29.38 -15.12 2.93
CA LYS A 58 29.84 -15.39 4.31
C LYS A 58 31.31 -15.84 4.37
N LEU A 59 31.80 -16.52 3.33
CA LEU A 59 33.20 -16.94 3.25
C LEU A 59 34.11 -15.80 2.84
N GLU A 60 33.74 -14.96 1.87
CA GLU A 60 34.58 -13.85 1.39
C GLU A 60 33.72 -12.57 1.21
N PRO A 61 33.50 -11.79 2.29
CA PRO A 61 32.59 -10.63 2.26
C PRO A 61 33.03 -9.52 1.29
N ASP A 62 34.34 -9.34 1.11
CA ASP A 62 34.93 -8.22 0.38
C ASP A 62 35.10 -8.50 -1.13
N LYS A 63 34.57 -9.62 -1.66
CA LYS A 63 34.75 -10.01 -3.06
C LYS A 63 33.62 -9.53 -3.98
N PRO A 64 33.93 -8.70 -5.01
CA PRO A 64 32.94 -8.11 -5.92
C PRO A 64 32.07 -9.07 -6.77
N PRO A 65 32.55 -10.23 -7.29
CA PRO A 65 31.79 -11.01 -8.28
C PRO A 65 30.44 -11.55 -7.79
N VAL A 66 30.24 -11.63 -6.47
CA VAL A 66 28.99 -12.12 -5.86
C VAL A 66 27.85 -11.12 -6.04
N SER A 67 28.13 -9.81 -6.04
CA SER A 67 27.07 -8.79 -6.04
C SER A 67 26.29 -8.77 -7.35
N ASP A 68 26.98 -8.88 -8.49
CA ASP A 68 26.35 -8.77 -9.80
C ASP A 68 25.52 -10.02 -10.13
N LEU A 69 26.06 -11.22 -9.85
CA LEU A 69 25.33 -12.47 -10.05
C LEU A 69 24.11 -12.55 -9.11
N GLN A 70 24.28 -12.13 -7.86
CA GLN A 70 23.18 -12.05 -6.88
C GLN A 70 22.09 -11.10 -7.36
N LYS A 71 22.46 -9.90 -7.84
CA LYS A 71 21.51 -8.94 -8.39
C LYS A 71 20.70 -9.55 -9.55
N ASN A 72 21.37 -10.19 -10.51
CA ASN A 72 20.69 -10.82 -11.65
C ASN A 72 19.72 -11.93 -11.22
N ILE A 73 20.08 -12.75 -10.23
CA ILE A 73 19.21 -13.80 -9.69
C ILE A 73 17.98 -13.17 -9.02
N VAL A 74 18.17 -12.14 -8.20
CA VAL A 74 17.08 -11.42 -7.52
C VAL A 74 16.15 -10.75 -8.52
N ASP A 75 16.67 -10.10 -9.55
CA ASP A 75 15.86 -9.44 -10.58
C ASP A 75 15.01 -10.48 -11.35
N LYS A 76 15.55 -11.67 -11.61
CA LYS A 76 14.78 -12.73 -12.26
C LYS A 76 13.74 -13.37 -11.33
N LEU A 77 14.02 -13.47 -10.03
CA LEU A 77 13.02 -13.87 -9.04
C LEU A 77 11.87 -12.86 -8.96
N LYS A 78 12.16 -11.55 -8.97
CA LYS A 78 11.13 -10.50 -8.99
C LYS A 78 10.21 -10.61 -10.22
N GLN A 79 10.77 -10.93 -11.38
CA GLN A 79 9.99 -11.15 -12.61
C GLN A 79 9.04 -12.35 -12.46
N ILE A 80 9.53 -13.49 -11.97
CA ILE A 80 8.72 -14.69 -11.75
C ILE A 80 7.63 -14.45 -10.70
N ASP A 81 7.99 -13.80 -9.59
CA ASP A 81 7.08 -13.49 -8.49
C ASP A 81 6.14 -12.31 -8.80
N ARG A 82 6.23 -11.74 -10.03
CA ARG A 82 5.44 -10.61 -10.52
C ARG A 82 5.45 -9.44 -9.53
N VAL A 83 6.61 -9.20 -8.92
CA VAL A 83 6.79 -8.09 -7.99
C VAL A 83 6.70 -6.80 -8.80
N ILE A 84 5.67 -6.00 -8.51
CA ILE A 84 5.54 -4.64 -9.02
C ILE A 84 6.26 -3.73 -8.03
N GLU A 85 7.39 -3.17 -8.44
CA GLU A 85 8.10 -2.19 -7.62
C GLU A 85 7.37 -0.85 -7.66
N LEU A 86 6.93 -0.39 -6.49
CA LEU A 86 6.40 0.97 -6.32
C LEU A 86 7.59 1.92 -6.17
N HIS A 87 8.16 2.33 -7.31
CA HIS A 87 9.37 3.17 -7.33
C HIS A 87 9.18 4.57 -6.75
N TRP A 88 7.93 5.04 -6.64
CA TRP A 88 7.64 6.37 -6.16
C TRP A 88 6.25 6.40 -5.50
N ILE A 89 6.21 6.77 -4.23
CA ILE A 89 4.97 7.07 -3.51
C ILE A 89 5.06 8.55 -3.13
N ASN A 90 4.36 9.41 -3.87
CA ASN A 90 4.27 10.83 -3.53
C ASN A 90 3.16 11.02 -2.49
N PRO A 91 3.43 11.61 -1.32
CA PRO A 91 2.37 12.02 -0.43
C PRO A 91 1.45 13.02 -1.15
N LEU A 92 0.15 12.75 -1.18
CA LEU A 92 -0.82 13.67 -1.79
C LEU A 92 -1.17 14.83 -0.85
N TRP A 93 -1.20 14.57 0.46
CA TRP A 93 -1.54 15.54 1.48
C TRP A 93 -1.00 15.11 2.85
N GLU A 94 -0.70 16.08 3.70
CA GLU A 94 -0.34 15.86 5.11
C GLU A 94 -1.33 16.58 6.02
N TYR A 95 -1.94 15.83 6.94
CA TYR A 95 -2.86 16.38 7.95
C TYR A 95 -2.09 16.67 9.24
N ASN A 96 -1.57 17.89 9.35
CA ASN A 96 -0.65 18.28 10.44
C ASN A 96 -1.35 18.86 11.69
N GLU A 97 -2.67 18.92 11.71
CA GLU A 97 -3.42 19.44 12.86
C GLU A 97 -3.33 18.46 14.05
N PRO A 98 -3.05 18.93 15.28
CA PRO A 98 -3.00 18.07 16.46
C PRO A 98 -4.30 17.30 16.67
N GLY A 99 -4.20 15.99 16.85
CA GLY A 99 -5.35 15.12 17.01
C GLY A 99 -5.96 14.62 15.70
N SER A 100 -5.41 14.99 14.54
CA SER A 100 -5.78 14.39 13.25
C SER A 100 -5.47 12.89 13.21
N ASP A 101 -6.46 12.11 12.76
CA ASP A 101 -6.38 10.67 12.52
C ASP A 101 -7.10 10.34 11.19
N PRO A 102 -6.49 10.70 10.04
CA PRO A 102 -7.04 10.43 8.72
C PRO A 102 -7.01 8.93 8.43
N GLY A 103 -8.18 8.38 8.09
CA GLY A 103 -8.35 6.95 7.86
C GLY A 103 -8.96 6.65 6.50
N ARG A 104 -10.29 6.64 6.43
CA ARG A 104 -10.99 6.14 5.23
C ARG A 104 -10.87 7.13 4.08
N VAL A 105 -10.35 6.63 2.94
CA VAL A 105 -10.20 7.39 1.70
C VAL A 105 -11.12 6.81 0.63
N ILE A 106 -11.87 7.70 -0.04
CA ILE A 106 -12.76 7.37 -1.16
C ILE A 106 -12.32 8.20 -2.36
N VAL A 107 -12.06 7.55 -3.49
CA VAL A 107 -11.71 8.21 -4.77
C VAL A 107 -12.80 7.91 -5.78
N ASN A 108 -13.40 8.96 -6.36
CA ASN A 108 -14.37 8.83 -7.45
C ASN A 108 -14.09 9.88 -8.53
N GLY A 109 -13.51 9.46 -9.65
CA GLY A 109 -13.03 10.38 -10.68
C GLY A 109 -11.92 11.26 -10.11
N ILE A 110 -12.12 12.58 -10.12
CA ILE A 110 -11.19 13.54 -9.53
C ILE A 110 -11.49 13.84 -8.05
N ASP A 111 -12.66 13.48 -7.54
CA ASP A 111 -13.02 13.76 -6.16
C ASP A 111 -12.32 12.77 -5.21
N VAL A 112 -11.63 13.29 -4.21
CA VAL A 112 -10.99 12.51 -3.14
C VAL A 112 -11.57 12.92 -1.80
N TYR A 113 -12.26 12.00 -1.15
CA TYR A 113 -12.84 12.21 0.18
C TYR A 113 -12.02 11.49 1.24
N VAL A 114 -11.75 12.17 2.35
CA VAL A 114 -10.98 11.60 3.47
C VAL A 114 -11.74 11.83 4.76
N LEU A 115 -12.04 10.75 5.47
CA LEU A 115 -12.53 10.80 6.84
C LEU A 115 -11.35 10.88 7.80
N ASP A 116 -11.34 11.93 8.61
CA ASP A 116 -10.48 12.10 9.76
C ASP A 116 -11.31 11.90 11.03
N LYS A 117 -11.08 10.76 11.68
CA LYS A 117 -11.81 10.36 12.89
C LYS A 117 -11.34 11.13 14.12
N GLY A 118 -10.10 11.60 14.11
CA GLY A 118 -9.51 12.32 15.23
C GLY A 118 -10.07 13.73 15.38
N LEU A 119 -10.40 14.38 14.25
CA LEU A 119 -11.00 15.71 14.22
C LEU A 119 -12.51 15.72 13.91
N ASP A 120 -13.12 14.56 13.68
CA ASP A 120 -14.50 14.42 13.22
C ASP A 120 -14.79 15.26 11.96
N ARG A 121 -13.96 15.11 10.92
CA ARG A 121 -14.08 15.85 9.66
C ARG A 121 -14.06 14.93 8.45
N VAL A 122 -14.83 15.29 7.43
CA VAL A 122 -14.68 14.78 6.09
C VAL A 122 -14.11 15.89 5.22
N TYR A 123 -12.95 15.61 4.63
CA TYR A 123 -12.35 16.48 3.63
C TYR A 123 -12.82 16.09 2.24
N LYS A 124 -12.92 17.07 1.34
CA LYS A 124 -13.11 16.90 -0.09
C LYS A 124 -11.98 17.63 -0.81
N HIS A 125 -11.05 16.85 -1.34
CA HIS A 125 -10.01 17.32 -2.25
C HIS A 125 -10.38 17.02 -3.69
N LEU A 126 -9.68 17.66 -4.61
CA LEU A 126 -9.74 17.36 -6.04
C LEU A 126 -8.35 16.95 -6.50
N LEU A 127 -8.25 15.91 -7.33
CA LEU A 127 -7.05 15.63 -8.09
C LEU A 127 -6.85 16.70 -9.16
N ASP A 128 -5.58 17.01 -9.47
CA ASP A 128 -5.22 17.87 -10.58
C ASP A 128 -5.45 17.17 -11.94
N ASP A 129 -5.24 17.90 -13.04
CA ASP A 129 -5.41 17.37 -14.40
C ASP A 129 -4.46 16.19 -14.72
N THR A 130 -3.38 16.01 -13.94
CA THR A 130 -2.44 14.90 -14.10
C THR A 130 -2.85 13.66 -13.32
N LEU A 131 -3.81 13.78 -12.40
CA LEU A 131 -4.22 12.75 -11.44
C LEU A 131 -3.07 12.25 -10.55
N GLN A 132 -2.01 13.03 -10.41
CA GLN A 132 -0.81 12.69 -9.62
C GLN A 132 -0.61 13.61 -8.41
N ALA A 133 -1.38 14.69 -8.32
CA ALA A 133 -1.36 15.61 -7.20
C ALA A 133 -2.79 16.05 -6.85
N LEU A 134 -2.94 16.69 -5.68
CA LEU A 134 -4.16 17.41 -5.35
C LEU A 134 -4.10 18.81 -5.95
N GLN A 135 -5.24 19.29 -6.43
CA GLN A 135 -5.44 20.68 -6.79
C GLN A 135 -5.32 21.56 -5.54
N GLU A 136 -4.59 22.67 -5.66
CA GLU A 136 -4.54 23.69 -4.62
C GLU A 136 -5.87 24.46 -4.58
N LEU A 137 -6.56 24.39 -3.44
CA LEU A 137 -7.86 25.06 -3.23
C LEU A 137 -7.65 26.31 -2.38
N GLU A 138 -8.33 27.41 -2.72
CA GLU A 138 -8.25 28.67 -1.97
C GLU A 138 -8.86 28.58 -0.56
N ALA A 139 -9.76 27.62 -0.33
CA ALA A 139 -10.45 27.40 0.92
C ALA A 139 -10.08 26.06 1.56
N GLU A 140 -10.25 25.97 2.88
CA GLU A 140 -10.06 24.72 3.62
C GLU A 140 -10.98 23.63 3.04
N PRO A 141 -10.44 22.44 2.69
CA PRO A 141 -11.19 21.40 1.98
C PRO A 141 -12.16 20.63 2.89
N VAL A 142 -12.67 21.22 3.97
CA VAL A 142 -13.60 20.54 4.89
C VAL A 142 -15.01 20.58 4.32
N LEU A 143 -15.52 19.40 3.99
CA LEU A 143 -16.87 19.20 3.48
C LEU A 143 -17.90 19.15 4.61
N LEU A 144 -17.61 18.38 5.66
CA LEU A 144 -18.50 18.14 6.79
C LEU A 144 -17.67 18.03 8.08
N ARG A 145 -18.20 18.53 9.19
CA ARG A 145 -17.58 18.37 10.51
C ARG A 145 -18.62 18.17 11.61
N LYS A 146 -18.22 17.55 12.71
CA LYS A 146 -19.03 17.49 13.95
C LYS A 146 -19.44 18.90 14.39
N GLY A 147 -20.67 19.01 14.87
CA GLY A 147 -21.28 20.28 15.28
C GLY A 147 -21.95 21.05 14.16
N ASP A 148 -21.79 20.65 12.89
CA ASP A 148 -22.55 21.24 11.78
C ASP A 148 -24.06 21.03 12.00
N GLN A 149 -24.84 22.09 11.81
CA GLN A 149 -26.30 22.00 11.77
C GLN A 149 -26.76 21.51 10.39
N ARG A 150 -27.49 20.40 10.36
CA ARG A 150 -28.07 19.79 9.15
C ARG A 150 -29.48 19.36 9.47
N ASP A 151 -30.46 20.22 9.19
CA ASP A 151 -31.84 19.98 9.60
C ASP A 151 -32.32 18.56 9.24
N PRO A 152 -32.79 17.76 10.22
CA PRO A 152 -33.16 18.13 11.59
C PRO A 152 -32.09 17.91 12.68
N ILE A 153 -30.85 17.56 12.33
CA ILE A 153 -29.81 17.12 13.29
C ILE A 153 -28.68 18.14 13.48
N VAL A 154 -27.99 18.00 14.61
CA VAL A 154 -26.60 18.48 14.76
C VAL A 154 -25.70 17.27 14.53
N VAL A 155 -24.71 17.40 13.65
CA VAL A 155 -23.83 16.29 13.28
C VAL A 155 -23.00 15.85 14.48
N GLY A 156 -23.10 14.57 14.83
CA GLY A 156 -22.31 13.93 15.88
C GLY A 156 -20.91 13.54 15.42
N GLU A 157 -20.33 12.53 16.07
CA GLU A 157 -19.04 11.97 15.67
C GLU A 157 -19.16 11.27 14.32
N LEU A 158 -18.16 11.46 13.46
CA LEU A 158 -18.18 10.89 12.10
C LEU A 158 -17.61 9.48 12.14
N VAL A 159 -18.49 8.50 11.92
CA VAL A 159 -18.18 7.08 12.10
C VAL A 159 -17.51 6.51 10.88
N ASP A 160 -18.11 6.73 9.71
CA ASP A 160 -17.66 6.14 8.46
C ASP A 160 -18.16 6.90 7.22
N VAL A 161 -17.51 6.68 6.08
CA VAL A 161 -17.88 7.25 4.79
C VAL A 161 -17.92 6.17 3.69
N VAL A 162 -18.86 6.28 2.77
CA VAL A 162 -18.98 5.35 1.65
C VAL A 162 -19.44 6.08 0.38
N TRP A 163 -18.89 5.68 -0.77
CA TRP A 163 -19.46 6.09 -2.06
C TRP A 163 -20.61 5.18 -2.44
N MET A 164 -21.76 5.76 -2.74
CA MET A 164 -22.91 5.03 -3.27
C MET A 164 -23.02 5.28 -4.77
N GLU A 165 -23.02 4.21 -5.57
CA GLU A 165 -23.05 4.31 -7.03
C GLU A 165 -24.42 4.77 -7.58
N ALA A 166 -24.39 5.34 -8.79
CA ALA A 166 -25.58 5.68 -9.59
C ALA A 166 -26.27 4.43 -10.17
N LYS A 167 -26.73 3.52 -9.31
CA LYS A 167 -27.43 2.27 -9.67
C LYS A 167 -28.76 2.18 -8.92
N GLY A 168 -29.55 1.13 -9.21
CA GLY A 168 -30.81 0.90 -8.49
C GLY A 168 -31.89 1.97 -8.73
N GLY A 169 -31.85 2.67 -9.87
CA GLY A 169 -32.78 3.77 -10.18
C GLY A 169 -32.31 5.16 -9.73
N ARG A 170 -31.14 5.26 -9.07
CA ARG A 170 -30.50 6.57 -8.81
C ARG A 170 -29.90 7.11 -10.09
N LEU A 171 -30.12 8.40 -10.35
CA LEU A 171 -29.53 9.09 -11.51
C LEU A 171 -28.05 9.42 -11.31
N ARG A 172 -27.58 9.49 -10.05
CA ARG A 172 -26.22 9.90 -9.68
C ARG A 172 -25.75 9.17 -8.43
N GLY A 173 -24.43 9.03 -8.33
CA GLY A 173 -23.76 8.56 -7.13
C GLY A 173 -23.52 9.72 -6.17
N SER A 174 -23.32 9.39 -4.91
CA SER A 174 -23.15 10.35 -3.83
C SER A 174 -22.25 9.80 -2.74
N LEU A 175 -21.61 10.71 -2.00
CA LEU A 175 -20.91 10.34 -0.79
C LEU A 175 -21.91 10.28 0.36
N LEU A 176 -21.93 9.16 1.07
CA LEU A 176 -22.67 8.99 2.31
C LEU A 176 -21.71 9.03 3.50
N VAL A 177 -22.14 9.71 4.57
CA VAL A 177 -21.41 9.83 5.83
C VAL A 177 -22.33 9.35 6.94
N VAL A 178 -21.87 8.39 7.74
CA VAL A 178 -22.61 7.91 8.92
C VAL A 178 -22.10 8.64 10.15
N GLU A 179 -23.01 9.17 10.95
CA GLU A 179 -22.68 9.79 12.24
C GLU A 179 -23.17 8.94 13.43
N SER A 180 -22.57 9.16 14.59
CA SER A 180 -22.74 8.35 15.81
C SER A 180 -24.18 8.22 16.33
N GLY A 181 -25.04 9.20 16.05
CA GLY A 181 -26.46 9.23 16.39
C GLY A 181 -27.35 8.38 15.49
N GLY A 182 -26.78 7.70 14.48
CA GLY A 182 -27.50 6.80 13.58
C GLY A 182 -28.02 7.48 12.30
N SER A 183 -27.74 8.77 12.10
CA SER A 183 -28.13 9.47 10.88
C SER A 183 -27.13 9.19 9.74
N VAL A 184 -27.63 9.21 8.51
CA VAL A 184 -26.79 9.17 7.30
C VAL A 184 -26.92 10.53 6.61
N LEU A 185 -25.78 11.17 6.33
CA LEU A 185 -25.71 12.39 5.54
C LEU A 185 -25.28 12.05 4.11
N GLU A 186 -25.95 12.65 3.13
CA GLU A 186 -25.63 12.53 1.72
C GLU A 186 -25.06 13.85 1.20
N TYR A 187 -23.90 13.78 0.54
CA TYR A 187 -23.36 14.88 -0.26
C TYR A 187 -23.65 14.66 -1.74
N ASP A 188 -24.43 15.57 -2.31
CA ASP A 188 -24.63 15.73 -3.75
C ASP A 188 -23.94 17.02 -4.22
N PRO A 189 -23.10 16.99 -5.28
CA PRO A 189 -22.37 18.17 -5.74
C PRO A 189 -23.23 19.37 -6.13
N ILE A 190 -24.51 19.17 -6.48
CA ILE A 190 -25.45 20.24 -6.83
C ILE A 190 -26.26 20.70 -5.62
N LYS A 191 -26.72 19.76 -4.78
CA LYS A 191 -27.63 20.09 -3.66
C LYS A 191 -26.89 20.40 -2.36
N GLY A 192 -25.62 20.04 -2.25
CA GLY A 192 -24.85 20.09 -1.02
C GLY A 192 -25.16 18.89 -0.12
N ILE A 193 -25.05 19.12 1.20
CA ILE A 193 -25.20 18.07 2.22
C ILE A 193 -26.62 18.09 2.77
N GLY A 194 -27.28 16.94 2.76
CA GLY A 194 -28.59 16.73 3.40
C GLY A 194 -28.62 15.43 4.20
N VAL A 195 -29.60 15.30 5.09
CA VAL A 195 -29.86 14.04 5.81
C VAL A 195 -30.62 13.09 4.88
N LEU A 196 -30.10 11.88 4.71
CA LEU A 196 -30.72 10.81 3.93
C LEU A 196 -31.55 9.92 4.88
N PRO A 197 -32.88 9.86 4.73
CA PRO A 197 -33.70 8.95 5.53
C PRO A 197 -33.39 7.49 5.16
N ILE A 198 -32.91 6.71 6.14
CA ILE A 198 -32.68 5.27 6.00
C ILE A 198 -33.69 4.53 6.88
N GLY A 199 -34.42 3.58 6.28
CA GLY A 199 -35.38 2.75 7.01
C GLY A 199 -34.69 1.91 8.08
N GLY A 200 -35.22 1.94 9.31
CA GLY A 200 -34.67 1.17 10.44
C GLY A 200 -33.42 1.77 11.08
N SER A 201 -32.96 2.95 10.63
CA SER A 201 -31.80 3.65 11.24
C SER A 201 -32.03 4.05 12.70
N ASP A 202 -33.29 4.24 13.10
CA ASP A 202 -33.73 4.47 14.47
C ASP A 202 -33.43 3.31 15.43
N SER A 203 -33.18 2.10 14.89
CA SER A 203 -32.82 0.92 15.67
C SER A 203 -31.31 0.67 15.77
N TRP A 204 -30.48 1.48 15.10
CA TRP A 204 -29.04 1.27 15.10
C TRP A 204 -28.44 1.64 16.45
N ILE A 205 -27.57 0.76 16.94
CA ILE A 205 -26.81 0.96 18.17
C ILE A 205 -25.33 0.95 17.79
N GLN A 206 -24.67 2.10 17.97
CA GLN A 206 -23.23 2.27 17.74
C GLN A 206 -22.77 1.78 16.35
N PRO A 207 -23.22 2.41 15.25
CA PRO A 207 -22.69 2.09 13.93
C PRO A 207 -21.16 2.19 13.92
N GLN A 208 -20.49 1.31 13.18
CA GLN A 208 -19.02 1.23 13.10
C GLN A 208 -18.50 1.31 11.67
N ILE A 209 -19.26 0.77 10.72
CA ILE A 209 -18.88 0.67 9.32
C ILE A 209 -20.12 0.76 8.43
N ALA A 210 -19.94 1.34 7.25
CA ALA A 210 -20.91 1.52 6.20
C ALA A 210 -20.44 0.85 4.91
N GLY A 211 -21.39 0.23 4.22
CA GLY A 211 -21.24 -0.34 2.89
C GLY A 211 -22.33 0.17 1.96
N SER A 212 -22.12 -0.02 0.67
CA SER A 212 -23.16 0.20 -0.33
C SER A 212 -23.08 -0.90 -1.38
N TYR A 213 -24.22 -1.27 -1.96
CA TYR A 213 -24.29 -2.26 -3.03
C TYR A 213 -25.35 -1.89 -4.06
N GLU A 214 -24.94 -1.78 -5.32
CA GLU A 214 -25.83 -1.47 -6.46
C GLU A 214 -26.73 -0.23 -6.24
N GLY A 215 -26.22 0.79 -5.56
CA GLY A 215 -26.95 2.03 -5.28
C GLY A 215 -27.87 1.96 -4.05
N ASN A 216 -27.75 0.90 -3.24
CA ASN A 216 -28.39 0.77 -1.94
C ASN A 216 -27.37 0.94 -0.83
N PHE A 217 -27.84 1.47 0.30
CA PHE A 217 -27.13 1.53 1.57
C PHE A 217 -27.53 0.32 2.43
#